data_AF-A0A653BNC1-F1
#
_entry.id   AF-A0A653BNC1-F1
#
_cell.length_a   1.000
_cell.length_b   1.000
_cell.length_c   1.000
_cell.angle_alpha   90.00
_cell.angle_beta   90.00
_cell.angle_gamma   90.00
#
_symmetry.space_group_name_H-M   'P 1'
#
loop_
_entity.id
_entity.type
_entity.pdbx_description
1 polymer ?
#
loop_
_entity_poly.entity_id
_entity_poly.type
_entity_poly.pdbx_seq_one_letter_code
_entity_poly.pdbx_strand_id
1 'polypeptide(L)'
;RFELEYNPFRLPDVFLPAAEEIVKLFPSERIESYYIPYSKKAALGGQIRPTKGKLYSRFTNCKRAMTLAKLPSSQGSSDDNVGIGTMSVIASDHEKSCYNQLQQPSDDYEEVFRNWRQCSNLRMMNLKLLGTPQMYISALRCLVKPFGYRLLVHDFDEKYPHVKDISIHKVWQKISSALIDFAKSKNLQSRDLLNETDFADKNLLSLRLLPWFFKPSVYRSKPMKKCTKLSRQEMTEKFVPIVSTTEELEARIKSRQEHLKFFDLSVQPFMIALGEPSNIRSYVVVLNNDIRYQFHDCLSALEVTFKINYALDLPSPAEIRDVWQAIDQLVYKVNSAMRPGTSVFLSEFCPRLKNC
;
A
#
# COMPACT_ATOMS: atom_id res chain seq x y z
N ARG A 1 -48.02 -5.77 22.64
CA ARG A 1 -48.36 -4.68 21.69
C ARG A 1 -47.79 -3.39 22.25
N PHE A 2 -46.51 -3.14 22.00
CA PHE A 2 -45.85 -1.83 22.11
C PHE A 2 -44.75 -1.87 21.06
N GLU A 3 -45.10 -1.39 19.86
CA GLU A 3 -44.16 -1.06 18.81
C GLU A 3 -43.41 0.20 19.26
N LEU A 4 -42.09 0.13 19.37
CA LEU A 4 -41.25 1.31 19.47
C LEU A 4 -40.86 1.71 18.05
N GLU A 5 -41.55 2.73 17.56
CA GLU A 5 -41.23 3.45 16.32
C GLU A 5 -39.77 3.93 16.34
N TYR A 6 -38.98 3.43 15.38
CA TYR A 6 -37.59 3.81 15.20
C TYR A 6 -37.51 5.22 14.57
N ASN A 7 -37.15 6.21 15.39
CA ASN A 7 -36.95 7.60 14.96
C ASN A 7 -35.44 7.85 14.67
N PRO A 8 -35.03 8.14 13.42
CA PRO A 8 -33.63 8.00 13.00
C PRO A 8 -32.73 9.22 13.27
N PHE A 9 -32.98 10.06 14.29
CA PHE A 9 -32.11 11.23 14.59
C PHE A 9 -31.96 11.64 16.07
N ARG A 10 -32.14 10.74 17.05
CA ARG A 10 -31.67 11.01 18.42
C ARG A 10 -30.23 10.55 18.59
N LEU A 11 -29.41 11.38 19.25
CA LEU A 11 -28.03 11.06 19.63
C LEU A 11 -27.98 9.68 20.31
N PRO A 12 -26.87 8.92 20.22
CA PRO A 12 -26.81 7.63 20.89
C PRO A 12 -26.98 7.81 22.40
N ASP A 13 -28.13 7.35 22.94
CA ASP A 13 -28.48 7.37 24.36
C ASP A 13 -27.45 6.64 25.25
N VAL A 14 -26.51 5.93 24.61
CA VAL A 14 -25.41 5.18 25.21
C VAL A 14 -24.21 6.04 25.65
N PHE A 15 -24.07 7.29 25.18
CA PHE A 15 -22.85 8.07 25.46
C PHE A 15 -22.75 8.65 26.87
N LEU A 16 -23.89 8.99 27.48
CA LEU A 16 -23.90 9.47 28.86
C LEU A 16 -23.59 8.33 29.85
N PRO A 17 -24.24 7.14 29.77
CA PRO A 17 -23.87 5.99 30.60
C PRO A 17 -22.39 5.58 30.43
N ALA A 18 -21.86 5.58 29.21
CA ALA A 18 -20.47 5.24 28.96
C ALA A 18 -19.49 6.27 29.57
N ALA A 19 -19.83 7.56 29.55
CA ALA A 19 -19.02 8.58 30.19
C ALA A 19 -19.02 8.45 31.73
N GLU A 20 -20.15 8.06 32.32
CA GLU A 20 -20.26 7.78 33.76
C GLU A 20 -19.42 6.56 34.17
N GLU A 21 -19.43 5.49 33.38
CA GLU A 21 -18.62 4.29 33.63
C GLU A 21 -17.12 4.58 33.54
N ILE A 22 -16.69 5.43 32.60
CA ILE A 22 -15.29 5.88 32.49
C ILE A 22 -14.87 6.63 33.75
N VAL A 23 -15.68 7.55 34.26
CA VAL A 23 -15.36 8.30 35.49
C VAL A 23 -15.37 7.38 36.71
N LYS A 24 -16.22 6.34 36.72
CA LYS A 24 -16.22 5.32 37.77
C LYS A 24 -14.91 4.52 37.80
N LEU A 25 -14.35 4.19 36.63
CA LEU A 25 -13.07 3.48 36.51
C LEU A 25 -11.86 4.41 36.71
N PHE A 26 -12.00 5.69 36.38
CA PHE A 26 -10.94 6.70 36.44
C PHE A 26 -11.43 7.95 37.17
N PRO A 27 -11.41 7.98 38.52
CA PRO A 27 -12.02 9.06 39.30
C PRO A 27 -11.40 10.46 39.08
N SER A 28 -10.19 10.54 38.54
CA SER A 28 -9.52 11.80 38.18
C SER A 28 -10.03 12.42 36.87
N GLU A 29 -10.77 11.66 36.08
CA GLU A 29 -11.32 12.09 34.80
C GLU A 29 -12.64 12.86 35.00
N ARG A 30 -12.91 13.81 34.10
CA ARG A 30 -14.13 14.62 34.14
C ARG A 30 -15.11 14.12 33.10
N ILE A 31 -16.36 13.87 33.48
CA ILE A 31 -17.42 13.36 32.59
C ILE A 31 -17.61 14.23 31.34
N GLU A 32 -17.46 15.55 31.50
CA GLU A 32 -17.59 16.55 30.43
C GLU A 32 -16.49 16.44 29.37
N SER A 33 -15.37 15.77 29.69
CA SER A 33 -14.31 15.46 28.72
C SER A 33 -14.78 14.41 27.70
N TYR A 34 -15.69 13.53 28.11
CA TYR A 34 -16.14 12.38 27.32
C TYR A 34 -17.45 12.67 26.63
N TYR A 35 -18.40 13.32 27.30
CA TYR A 35 -19.69 13.67 26.72
C TYR A 35 -20.34 14.87 27.40
N ILE A 36 -20.80 15.83 26.59
CA ILE A 36 -21.66 16.95 26.99
C ILE A 36 -22.89 16.88 26.09
N PRO A 37 -24.11 16.65 26.63
CA PRO A 37 -25.31 16.57 25.83
C PRO A 37 -25.71 17.93 25.25
N TYR A 38 -26.50 17.89 24.18
CA TYR A 38 -27.11 19.08 23.60
C TYR A 38 -28.08 19.74 24.59
N SER A 39 -28.02 21.07 24.73
CA SER A 39 -28.95 21.83 25.56
C SER A 39 -29.48 23.06 24.80
N LYS A 40 -30.81 23.10 24.59
CA LYS A 40 -31.57 24.30 24.20
C LYS A 40 -31.96 25.06 25.45
N LYS A 41 -31.30 26.18 25.76
CA LYS A 41 -31.88 27.15 26.70
C LYS A 41 -32.82 28.09 25.92
N ALA A 42 -34.12 27.82 25.97
CA ALA A 42 -35.15 28.76 25.54
C ALA A 42 -36.05 29.03 26.75
N ALA A 43 -35.73 30.08 27.53
CA ALA A 43 -36.67 30.73 28.46
C ALA A 43 -36.12 32.06 29.01
N LEU A 44 -34.80 32.21 29.24
CA LEU A 44 -34.21 33.47 29.72
C LEU A 44 -32.76 33.65 29.19
N GLY A 45 -32.60 34.05 27.92
CA GLY A 45 -31.34 34.58 27.38
C GLY A 45 -30.11 33.66 27.34
N GLY A 46 -30.27 32.34 27.49
CA GLY A 46 -29.14 31.40 27.50
C GLY A 46 -28.65 30.99 26.10
N GLN A 47 -27.33 30.93 25.91
CA GLN A 47 -26.71 30.42 24.68
C GLN A 47 -26.99 28.92 24.44
N ILE A 48 -27.17 28.54 23.17
CA ILE A 48 -27.27 27.14 22.73
C ILE A 48 -25.92 26.45 22.96
N ARG A 49 -25.94 25.29 23.64
CA ARG A 49 -24.74 24.46 23.83
C ARG A 49 -24.83 23.21 22.94
N PRO A 50 -24.01 23.10 21.89
CA PRO A 50 -23.98 21.91 21.04
C PRO A 50 -23.35 20.72 21.80
N THR A 51 -23.68 19.49 21.37
CA THR A 51 -23.05 18.28 21.91
C THR A 51 -21.55 18.29 21.68
N LYS A 52 -20.76 17.93 22.71
CA LYS A 52 -19.30 17.84 22.64
C LYS A 52 -18.79 16.63 23.42
N GLY A 53 -17.48 16.35 23.32
CA GLY A 53 -16.80 15.30 24.08
C GLY A 53 -16.10 14.26 23.22
N LYS A 54 -15.11 13.56 23.78
CA LYS A 54 -14.27 12.57 23.09
C LYS A 54 -15.10 11.45 22.44
N LEU A 55 -16.14 10.94 23.12
CA LEU A 55 -16.98 9.85 22.62
C LEU A 55 -17.79 10.28 21.39
N TYR A 56 -18.40 11.47 21.47
CA TYR A 56 -19.16 12.05 20.36
C TYR A 56 -18.26 12.37 19.15
N SER A 57 -17.08 12.96 19.38
CA SER A 57 -16.10 13.23 18.32
C SER A 57 -15.61 11.95 17.64
N ARG A 58 -15.37 10.88 18.40
CA ARG A 58 -14.96 9.59 17.82
C ARG A 58 -16.09 8.96 17.00
N PHE A 59 -17.33 8.97 17.50
CA PHE A 59 -18.50 8.47 16.78
C PHE A 59 -18.73 9.20 15.46
N THR A 60 -18.73 10.54 15.48
CA THR A 60 -18.90 11.37 14.28
C THR A 60 -17.80 11.14 13.25
N ASN A 61 -16.54 11.00 13.69
CA ASN A 61 -15.43 10.65 12.82
C ASN A 61 -15.57 9.25 12.22
N CYS A 62 -15.98 8.25 13.00
CA CYS A 62 -16.21 6.89 12.51
C CYS A 62 -17.40 6.83 11.54
N LYS A 63 -18.51 7.51 11.87
CA LYS A 63 -19.69 7.63 11.00
C LYS A 63 -19.31 8.29 9.67
N ARG A 64 -18.54 9.38 9.71
CA ARG A 64 -18.05 10.06 8.50
C ARG A 64 -17.13 9.15 7.67
N ALA A 65 -16.22 8.42 8.32
CA ALA A 65 -15.37 7.44 7.63
C ALA A 65 -16.20 6.34 6.95
N MET A 66 -17.23 5.83 7.62
CA MET A 66 -18.16 4.86 7.04
C MET A 66 -19.01 5.44 5.91
N THR A 67 -19.47 6.69 6.02
CA THR A 67 -20.19 7.37 4.92
C THR A 67 -19.29 7.60 3.72
N LEU A 68 -18.02 7.97 3.94
CA LEU A 68 -17.01 8.10 2.87
C LEU A 68 -16.67 6.75 2.23
N ALA A 69 -16.71 5.66 2.99
CA ALA A 69 -16.54 4.31 2.46
C ALA A 69 -17.78 3.79 1.70
N LYS A 70 -18.97 4.36 1.95
CA LYS A 70 -20.23 4.06 1.25
C LYS A 70 -20.51 4.97 0.05
N LEU A 71 -19.71 6.01 -0.16
CA LEU A 71 -19.80 6.83 -1.36
C LEU A 71 -19.31 5.98 -2.54
N PRO A 72 -20.15 5.71 -3.54
CA PRO A 72 -19.68 5.04 -4.74
C PRO A 72 -18.59 5.90 -5.36
N SER A 73 -17.41 5.32 -5.59
CA SER A 73 -16.45 5.88 -6.52
C SER A 73 -17.20 6.17 -7.82
N SER A 74 -17.32 7.44 -8.17
CA SER A 74 -18.08 7.89 -9.32
C SER A 74 -17.55 7.25 -10.61
N GLN A 75 -18.14 6.14 -11.06
CA GLN A 75 -18.28 5.72 -12.46
C GLN A 75 -19.51 4.79 -12.61
N GLY A 76 -20.52 5.31 -13.30
CA GLY A 76 -21.56 4.66 -14.13
C GLY A 76 -22.27 3.37 -13.70
N SER A 77 -23.61 3.48 -13.54
CA SER A 77 -24.71 2.56 -13.97
C SER A 77 -24.63 1.07 -13.56
N SER A 78 -25.62 0.41 -12.96
CA SER A 78 -27.09 0.56 -12.94
C SER A 78 -27.65 -0.17 -11.70
N ASP A 79 -28.91 0.08 -11.37
CA ASP A 79 -29.69 -0.61 -10.34
C ASP A 79 -29.51 -2.13 -10.33
N ASP A 80 -29.23 -2.67 -9.14
CA ASP A 80 -29.99 -3.80 -8.62
C ASP A 80 -30.00 -3.77 -7.09
N ASN A 81 -31.21 -3.81 -6.55
CA ASN A 81 -31.54 -3.77 -5.12
C ASN A 81 -31.13 -5.10 -4.47
N VAL A 82 -29.95 -5.16 -3.88
CA VAL A 82 -29.60 -6.24 -2.92
C VAL A 82 -29.42 -5.59 -1.56
N GLY A 83 -30.35 -5.90 -0.65
CA GLY A 83 -30.26 -5.51 0.75
C GLY A 83 -28.97 -6.05 1.35
N ILE A 84 -27.99 -5.17 1.58
CA ILE A 84 -26.76 -5.52 2.30
C ILE A 84 -27.10 -5.59 3.78
N GLY A 85 -27.50 -6.79 4.22
CA GLY A 85 -27.36 -7.21 5.60
C GLY A 85 -25.92 -6.91 6.03
N THR A 86 -25.76 -6.17 7.12
CA THR A 86 -24.45 -5.89 7.68
C THR A 86 -23.95 -7.18 8.31
N MET A 87 -23.32 -8.03 7.50
CA MET A 87 -22.72 -9.27 7.95
C MET A 87 -21.44 -8.90 8.71
N SER A 88 -21.59 -8.68 10.01
CA SER A 88 -20.47 -8.69 10.96
C SER A 88 -19.86 -10.09 10.89
N VAL A 89 -18.80 -10.27 10.10
CA VAL A 89 -18.02 -11.51 10.11
C VAL A 89 -17.33 -11.58 11.47
N ILE A 90 -17.93 -12.30 12.41
CA ILE A 90 -17.30 -12.59 13.71
C ILE A 90 -16.25 -13.65 13.44
N ALA A 91 -14.97 -13.27 13.54
CA ALA A 91 -13.87 -14.22 13.39
C ALA A 91 -14.01 -15.36 14.40
N SER A 92 -13.88 -16.60 13.92
CA SER A 92 -13.97 -17.79 14.77
C SER A 92 -12.82 -17.85 15.77
N ASP A 93 -12.99 -18.58 16.88
CA ASP A 93 -11.90 -18.76 17.85
C ASP A 93 -10.71 -19.52 17.26
N HIS A 94 -10.97 -20.38 16.27
CA HIS A 94 -9.91 -21.02 15.49
C HIS A 94 -9.11 -20.02 14.66
N GLU A 95 -9.76 -19.10 13.94
CA GLU A 95 -9.08 -18.03 13.20
C GLU A 95 -8.25 -17.13 14.12
N LYS A 96 -8.79 -16.77 15.30
CA LYS A 96 -8.06 -15.98 16.30
C LYS A 96 -6.84 -16.75 16.81
N SER A 97 -6.97 -18.04 17.07
CA SER A 97 -5.85 -18.90 17.49
C SER A 97 -4.74 -18.93 16.43
N CYS A 98 -5.10 -19.19 15.17
CA CYS A 98 -4.15 -19.17 14.05
C CYS A 98 -3.47 -17.80 13.90
N TYR A 99 -4.24 -16.71 13.99
CA TYR A 99 -3.69 -15.35 13.94
C TYR A 99 -2.70 -15.08 15.08
N ASN A 100 -3.02 -15.48 16.32
CA ASN A 100 -2.13 -15.32 17.47
C ASN A 100 -0.81 -16.07 17.27
N GLN A 101 -0.82 -17.25 16.64
CA GLN A 101 0.39 -18.00 16.31
C GLN A 101 1.30 -17.23 15.34
N LEU A 102 0.74 -16.50 14.37
CA LEU A 102 1.52 -15.67 13.43
C LEU A 102 2.20 -14.45 14.08
N GLN A 103 1.73 -14.04 15.27
CA GLN A 103 2.34 -12.99 16.07
C GLN A 103 3.52 -13.50 16.91
N GLN A 104 3.66 -14.81 17.05
CA GLN A 104 4.80 -15.42 17.71
C GLN A 104 5.91 -15.75 16.69
N PRO A 105 7.18 -15.73 17.10
CA PRO A 105 8.26 -16.24 16.25
C PRO A 105 8.09 -17.75 16.00
N SER A 106 8.12 -18.18 14.74
CA SER A 106 8.23 -19.58 14.34
C SER A 106 9.08 -19.70 13.08
N ASP A 107 9.90 -20.75 13.00
CA ASP A 107 10.73 -21.08 11.84
C ASP A 107 10.13 -22.21 10.98
N ASP A 108 9.01 -22.80 11.41
CA ASP A 108 8.29 -23.81 10.62
C ASP A 108 7.42 -23.12 9.57
N TYR A 109 7.91 -23.13 8.32
CA TYR A 109 7.20 -22.55 7.20
C TYR A 109 5.83 -23.19 6.95
N GLU A 110 5.71 -24.52 7.07
CA GLU A 110 4.47 -25.23 6.75
C GLU A 110 3.38 -24.92 7.78
N GLU A 111 3.75 -24.89 9.06
CA GLU A 111 2.86 -24.46 10.14
C GLU A 111 2.43 -23.00 9.94
N VAL A 112 3.39 -22.10 9.74
CA VAL A 112 3.10 -20.67 9.54
C VAL A 112 2.21 -20.46 8.31
N PHE A 113 2.48 -21.15 7.21
CA PHE A 113 1.69 -21.04 5.99
C PHE A 113 0.27 -21.58 6.17
N ARG A 114 0.11 -22.72 6.86
CA ARG A 114 -1.20 -23.25 7.22
C ARG A 114 -2.00 -22.25 8.04
N ASN A 115 -1.40 -21.68 9.08
CA ASN A 115 -2.04 -20.66 9.92
C ASN A 115 -2.37 -19.39 9.12
N TRP A 116 -1.47 -18.96 8.24
CA TRP A 116 -1.65 -17.81 7.35
C TRP A 116 -2.90 -17.95 6.49
N ARG A 117 -3.13 -19.15 5.93
CA ARG A 117 -4.33 -19.47 5.15
C ARG A 117 -5.57 -19.55 6.01
N GLN A 118 -5.48 -20.21 7.17
CA GLN A 118 -6.64 -20.43 8.05
C GLN A 118 -7.19 -19.13 8.65
N CYS A 119 -6.36 -18.11 8.91
CA CYS A 119 -6.82 -16.81 9.41
C CYS A 119 -6.88 -15.71 8.34
N SER A 120 -6.99 -16.05 7.06
CA SER A 120 -6.95 -15.08 5.96
C SER A 120 -8.03 -13.99 6.09
N ASN A 121 -9.27 -14.37 6.41
CA ASN A 121 -10.37 -13.41 6.58
C ASN A 121 -10.09 -12.41 7.71
N LEU A 122 -9.64 -12.92 8.87
CA LEU A 122 -9.26 -12.08 10.01
C LEU A 122 -8.08 -11.16 9.66
N ARG A 123 -7.06 -11.66 8.94
CA ARG A 123 -5.93 -10.83 8.48
C ARG A 123 -6.37 -9.73 7.51
N MET A 124 -7.23 -10.05 6.54
CA MET A 124 -7.75 -9.07 5.57
C MET A 124 -8.66 -8.03 6.25
N MET A 125 -9.44 -8.44 7.24
CA MET A 125 -10.21 -7.52 8.07
C MET A 125 -9.28 -6.61 8.87
N ASN A 126 -8.26 -7.17 9.53
CA ASN A 126 -7.27 -6.41 10.28
C ASN A 126 -6.47 -5.46 9.38
N LEU A 127 -6.12 -5.83 8.15
CA LEU A 127 -5.47 -4.92 7.20
C LEU A 127 -6.31 -3.67 6.93
N LYS A 128 -7.65 -3.80 6.88
CA LYS A 128 -8.58 -2.68 6.66
C LYS A 128 -8.91 -1.90 7.92
N LEU A 129 -8.95 -2.56 9.08
CA LEU A 129 -9.36 -1.97 10.36
C LEU A 129 -8.20 -1.40 11.18
N LEU A 130 -7.01 -2.00 11.08
CA LEU A 130 -5.80 -1.47 11.71
C LEU A 130 -5.46 -0.16 11.02
N GLY A 131 -5.24 0.89 11.81
CA GLY A 131 -5.18 2.26 11.29
C GLY A 131 -4.17 2.48 10.17
N THR A 132 -3.07 1.72 10.12
CA THR A 132 -2.10 1.76 9.02
C THR A 132 -1.57 0.37 8.63
N PRO A 133 -1.19 0.15 7.37
CA PRO A 133 -0.52 -1.08 6.93
C PRO A 133 0.77 -1.40 7.70
N GLN A 134 1.47 -0.37 8.19
CA GLN A 134 2.66 -0.55 9.04
C GLN A 134 2.31 -1.28 10.35
N MET A 135 1.17 -0.95 10.98
CA MET A 135 0.73 -1.65 12.20
C MET A 135 0.41 -3.12 11.93
N TYR A 136 -0.23 -3.41 10.80
CA TYR A 136 -0.49 -4.78 10.36
C TYR A 136 0.81 -5.58 10.20
N ILE A 137 1.77 -5.04 9.44
CA ILE A 137 3.06 -5.69 9.20
C ILE A 137 3.82 -5.91 10.51
N SER A 138 3.91 -4.89 11.38
CA SER A 138 4.62 -4.99 12.64
C SER A 138 3.98 -5.96 13.65
N ALA A 139 2.68 -6.25 13.52
CA ALA A 139 1.99 -7.20 14.39
C ALA A 139 2.28 -8.67 14.03
N LEU A 140 2.78 -8.95 12.84
CA LEU A 140 2.97 -10.31 12.31
C LEU A 140 4.45 -10.67 12.26
N ARG A 141 4.95 -11.32 13.33
CA ARG A 141 6.37 -11.68 13.48
C ARG A 141 6.86 -12.68 12.42
N CYS A 142 5.97 -13.51 11.89
CA CYS A 142 6.28 -14.40 10.77
C CYS A 142 6.82 -13.68 9.52
N LEU A 143 6.48 -12.40 9.31
CA LEU A 143 6.98 -11.61 8.17
C LEU A 143 8.46 -11.23 8.30
N VAL A 144 9.07 -11.31 9.48
CA VAL A 144 10.52 -11.07 9.66
C VAL A 144 11.34 -12.24 9.11
N LYS A 145 10.74 -13.42 8.96
CA LYS A 145 11.45 -14.62 8.51
C LYS A 145 11.82 -14.53 7.03
N PRO A 146 12.89 -15.21 6.57
CA PRO A 146 13.31 -15.17 5.16
C PRO A 146 12.20 -15.58 4.17
N PHE A 147 11.28 -16.46 4.59
CA PHE A 147 10.12 -16.87 3.78
C PHE A 147 8.92 -15.92 3.86
N GLY A 148 8.96 -14.87 4.69
CA GLY A 148 7.82 -13.99 4.98
C GLY A 148 7.21 -13.36 3.73
N TYR A 149 8.04 -13.04 2.73
CA TYR A 149 7.56 -12.52 1.44
C TYR A 149 6.63 -13.49 0.71
N ARG A 150 6.81 -14.81 0.88
CA ARG A 150 5.99 -15.84 0.23
C ARG A 150 4.55 -15.81 0.74
N LEU A 151 4.37 -15.44 2.01
CA LEU A 151 3.04 -15.29 2.62
C LEU A 151 2.26 -14.13 1.98
N LEU A 152 2.94 -13.01 1.72
CA LEU A 152 2.36 -11.85 1.07
C LEU A 152 2.13 -12.08 -0.44
N VAL A 153 3.03 -12.82 -1.10
CA VAL A 153 2.84 -13.27 -2.49
C VAL A 153 1.61 -14.18 -2.60
N HIS A 154 1.42 -15.10 -1.65
CA HIS A 154 0.20 -15.92 -1.62
C HIS A 154 -1.07 -15.08 -1.47
N ASP A 155 -1.07 -14.06 -0.62
CA ASP A 155 -2.22 -13.14 -0.51
C ASP A 155 -2.51 -12.41 -1.84
N PHE A 156 -1.47 -12.04 -2.60
CA PHE A 156 -1.64 -11.51 -3.95
C PHE A 156 -2.30 -12.54 -4.88
N ASP A 157 -1.79 -13.77 -4.88
CA ASP A 157 -2.28 -14.82 -5.78
C ASP A 157 -3.75 -15.18 -5.48
N GLU A 158 -4.16 -15.19 -4.21
CA GLU A 158 -5.56 -15.38 -3.80
C GLU A 158 -6.45 -14.19 -4.20
N LYS A 159 -5.92 -12.97 -4.12
CA LYS A 159 -6.64 -11.74 -4.46
C LYS A 159 -6.77 -11.55 -5.98
N TYR A 160 -5.81 -12.05 -6.75
CA TYR A 160 -5.73 -11.89 -8.20
C TYR A 160 -5.46 -13.25 -8.89
N PRO A 161 -6.39 -14.21 -8.78
CA PRO A 161 -6.16 -15.59 -9.24
C PRO A 161 -5.97 -15.72 -10.75
N HIS A 162 -6.46 -14.75 -11.53
CA HIS A 162 -6.34 -14.72 -12.99
C HIS A 162 -4.91 -14.42 -13.48
N VAL A 163 -4.03 -13.91 -12.60
CA VAL A 163 -2.64 -13.50 -12.95
C VAL A 163 -1.58 -14.23 -12.12
N LYS A 164 -1.99 -15.12 -11.21
CA LYS A 164 -1.08 -15.84 -10.31
C LYS A 164 0.00 -16.64 -11.07
N ASP A 165 -0.36 -17.21 -12.22
CA ASP A 165 0.51 -18.07 -13.03
C ASP A 165 1.36 -17.29 -14.05
N ILE A 166 1.24 -15.95 -14.07
CA ILE A 166 2.07 -15.09 -14.93
C ILE A 166 3.47 -15.02 -14.34
N SER A 167 4.45 -15.53 -15.10
CA SER A 167 5.87 -15.42 -14.76
C SER A 167 6.47 -14.15 -15.37
N ILE A 168 6.89 -13.20 -14.54
CA ILE A 168 7.57 -11.99 -15.01
C ILE A 168 8.83 -12.33 -15.81
N HIS A 169 9.54 -13.40 -15.46
CA HIS A 169 10.72 -13.88 -16.18
C HIS A 169 10.44 -14.21 -17.63
N LYS A 170 9.27 -14.80 -17.92
CA LYS A 170 8.87 -15.15 -19.30
C LYS A 170 8.41 -13.93 -20.09
N VAL A 171 7.66 -13.04 -19.45
CA VAL A 171 7.06 -11.87 -20.12
C VAL A 171 8.11 -10.77 -20.33
N TRP A 172 8.97 -10.53 -19.34
CA TRP A 172 9.90 -9.41 -19.32
C TRP A 172 11.06 -9.55 -20.28
N GLN A 173 11.46 -10.75 -20.69
CA GLN A 173 12.56 -10.93 -21.65
C GLN A 173 12.30 -10.18 -22.97
N LYS A 174 11.07 -10.28 -23.51
CA LYS A 174 10.66 -9.56 -24.72
C LYS A 174 10.57 -8.05 -24.47
N ILE A 175 9.99 -7.67 -23.33
CA ILE A 175 9.86 -6.27 -22.91
C ILE A 175 11.24 -5.62 -22.78
N SER A 176 12.21 -6.30 -22.18
CA SER A 176 13.55 -5.81 -21.91
C SER A 176 14.26 -5.43 -23.20
N SER A 177 14.26 -6.32 -24.18
CA SER A 177 14.89 -6.08 -25.48
C SER A 177 14.19 -4.94 -26.24
N ALA A 178 12.86 -4.95 -26.28
CA ALA A 178 12.08 -3.88 -26.91
C ALA A 178 12.30 -2.51 -26.23
N LEU A 179 12.44 -2.45 -24.90
CA LEU A 179 12.72 -1.21 -24.16
C LEU A 179 14.09 -0.64 -24.51
N ILE A 180 15.11 -1.50 -24.58
CA ILE A 180 16.47 -1.13 -24.93
C ILE A 180 16.52 -0.57 -26.36
N ASP A 181 15.91 -1.26 -27.32
CA ASP A 181 15.85 -0.79 -28.71
C ASP A 181 15.03 0.48 -28.86
N PHE A 182 13.94 0.62 -28.08
CA PHE A 182 13.17 1.84 -28.06
C PHE A 182 13.98 3.03 -27.51
N ALA A 183 14.78 2.80 -26.46
CA ALA A 183 15.68 3.82 -25.91
C ALA A 183 16.72 4.27 -26.94
N LYS A 184 17.32 3.35 -27.71
CA LYS A 184 18.22 3.67 -28.84
C LYS A 184 17.52 4.53 -29.88
N SER A 185 16.31 4.16 -30.30
CA SER A 185 15.57 4.89 -31.33
C SER A 185 15.21 6.32 -30.93
N LYS A 186 15.08 6.58 -29.62
CA LYS A 186 14.84 7.91 -29.06
C LYS A 186 16.13 8.66 -28.68
N ASN A 187 17.29 8.09 -28.99
CA ASN A 187 18.60 8.60 -28.58
C ASN A 187 18.68 8.89 -27.06
N LEU A 188 18.02 8.06 -26.25
CA LEU A 188 18.05 8.14 -24.78
C LEU A 188 19.32 7.50 -24.18
N GLN A 189 20.24 7.08 -25.04
CA GLN A 189 21.51 6.40 -24.71
C GLN A 189 22.73 7.32 -24.98
N SER A 190 22.56 8.64 -25.06
CA SER A 190 23.69 9.56 -25.27
C SER A 190 24.64 9.50 -24.07
N ARG A 191 25.95 9.24 -24.32
CA ARG A 191 27.17 9.16 -23.47
C ARG A 191 27.09 9.28 -21.93
N ASP A 192 26.20 10.10 -21.38
CA ASP A 192 25.95 10.29 -19.94
C ASP A 192 24.73 9.48 -19.42
N LEU A 193 24.11 8.64 -20.27
CA LEU A 193 22.88 7.90 -20.02
C LEU A 193 23.12 6.39 -20.14
N LEU A 194 22.97 5.65 -19.03
CA LEU A 194 22.90 4.17 -18.91
C LEU A 194 23.34 3.40 -20.17
N ASN A 195 24.64 3.24 -20.42
CA ASN A 195 25.09 2.51 -21.60
C ASN A 195 24.93 1.00 -21.39
N GLU A 196 24.56 0.28 -22.44
CA GLU A 196 24.46 -1.20 -22.40
C GLU A 196 25.73 -1.88 -21.89
N THR A 197 26.91 -1.36 -22.25
CA THR A 197 28.20 -1.90 -21.83
C THR A 197 28.45 -1.83 -20.33
N ASP A 198 27.73 -0.96 -19.63
CA ASP A 198 27.91 -0.75 -18.19
C ASP A 198 27.16 -1.82 -17.38
N PHE A 199 26.24 -2.56 -18.00
CA PHE A 199 25.34 -3.50 -17.33
C PHE A 199 25.58 -4.94 -17.79
N ALA A 200 25.86 -5.83 -16.84
CA ALA A 200 25.91 -7.27 -17.12
C ALA A 200 24.50 -7.87 -17.32
N ASP A 201 23.49 -7.34 -16.62
CA ASP A 201 22.10 -7.80 -16.71
C ASP A 201 21.23 -6.83 -17.54
N LYS A 202 20.78 -7.30 -18.71
CA LYS A 202 19.86 -6.56 -19.58
C LYS A 202 18.52 -6.27 -18.92
N ASN A 203 18.04 -7.12 -18.01
CA ASN A 203 16.79 -6.89 -17.30
C ASN A 203 16.93 -5.68 -16.38
N LEU A 204 18.00 -5.62 -15.57
CA LEU A 204 18.31 -4.45 -14.74
C LEU A 204 18.43 -3.17 -15.56
N LEU A 205 19.14 -3.20 -16.70
CA LEU A 205 19.24 -2.05 -17.59
C LEU A 205 17.85 -1.62 -18.07
N SER A 206 17.03 -2.54 -18.57
CA SER A 206 15.69 -2.22 -19.07
C SER A 206 14.78 -1.61 -17.99
N LEU A 207 14.89 -2.07 -16.74
CA LEU A 207 14.18 -1.50 -15.61
C LEU A 207 14.64 -0.07 -15.30
N ARG A 208 15.95 0.19 -15.36
CA ARG A 208 16.51 1.53 -15.16
C ARG A 208 16.23 2.47 -16.33
N LEU A 209 16.00 1.96 -17.54
CA LEU A 209 15.57 2.75 -18.70
C LEU A 209 14.08 3.11 -18.65
N LEU A 210 13.24 2.29 -18.01
CA LEU A 210 11.80 2.50 -18.01
C LEU A 210 11.37 3.93 -17.56
N PRO A 211 11.92 4.52 -16.47
CA PRO A 211 11.61 5.89 -16.07
C PRO A 211 11.91 6.98 -17.12
N TRP A 212 12.82 6.72 -18.05
CA TRP A 212 13.23 7.69 -19.07
C TRP A 212 12.17 7.93 -20.16
N PHE A 213 11.23 7.00 -20.32
CA PHE A 213 10.11 7.16 -21.24
C PHE A 213 9.00 8.07 -20.70
N PHE A 214 9.08 8.44 -19.43
CA PHE A 214 8.10 9.31 -18.78
C PHE A 214 8.57 10.76 -18.73
N LYS A 215 7.61 11.66 -18.55
CA LYS A 215 7.92 13.06 -18.23
C LYS A 215 8.44 13.13 -16.78
N PRO A 216 9.38 14.04 -16.49
CA PRO A 216 9.79 14.37 -15.12
C PRO A 216 8.60 14.51 -14.19
N SER A 217 8.56 13.70 -13.13
CA SER A 217 7.44 13.67 -12.20
C SER A 217 7.41 14.91 -11.32
N VAL A 218 6.22 15.48 -11.15
CA VAL A 218 5.99 16.63 -10.28
C VAL A 218 5.04 16.21 -9.19
N TYR A 219 5.47 16.31 -7.93
CA TYR A 219 4.64 15.97 -6.79
C TYR A 219 4.61 17.11 -5.77
N ARG A 220 3.46 17.28 -5.11
CA ARG A 220 3.26 18.31 -4.11
C ARG A 220 3.46 17.71 -2.72
N SER A 221 4.40 18.27 -1.97
CA SER A 221 4.50 18.02 -0.54
C SER A 221 3.39 18.76 0.18
N LYS A 222 2.46 18.04 0.81
CA LYS A 222 1.50 18.62 1.76
C LYS A 222 2.21 19.36 2.91
N PRO A 223 3.21 18.76 3.59
CA PRO A 223 3.86 19.43 4.73
C PRO A 223 4.64 20.69 4.32
N MET A 224 5.29 20.71 3.16
CA MET A 224 6.10 21.87 2.75
C MET A 224 5.38 22.87 1.85
N LYS A 225 4.14 22.58 1.41
CA LYS A 225 3.43 23.29 0.32
C LYS A 225 4.28 23.50 -0.95
N LYS A 226 5.38 22.75 -1.09
CA LYS A 226 6.36 22.87 -2.18
C LYS A 226 6.06 21.84 -3.25
N CYS A 227 6.13 22.27 -4.49
CA CYS A 227 6.13 21.39 -5.65
C CYS A 227 7.56 20.93 -5.91
N THR A 228 7.82 19.63 -5.81
CA THR A 228 9.11 19.04 -6.14
C THR A 228 9.01 18.38 -7.50
N LYS A 229 9.90 18.77 -8.40
CA LYS A 229 10.07 18.14 -9.72
C LYS A 229 11.27 17.21 -9.66
N LEU A 230 11.10 15.97 -10.08
CA LEU A 230 12.15 14.98 -10.21
C LEU A 230 12.57 14.85 -11.66
N SER A 231 13.86 14.90 -11.92
CA SER A 231 14.48 14.49 -13.17
C SER A 231 14.27 12.99 -13.44
N ARG A 232 14.50 12.56 -14.69
CA ARG A 232 14.45 11.14 -15.07
C ARG A 232 15.50 10.30 -14.32
N GLN A 233 16.67 10.88 -14.08
CA GLN A 233 17.72 10.25 -13.27
C GLN A 233 17.24 10.03 -11.83
N GLU A 234 16.64 11.05 -11.19
CA GLU A 234 16.09 10.89 -9.84
C GLU A 234 14.94 9.88 -9.81
N MET A 235 14.09 9.83 -10.84
CA MET A 235 13.06 8.79 -10.94
C MET A 235 13.68 7.39 -11.06
N THR A 236 14.78 7.25 -11.80
CA THR A 236 15.54 5.99 -11.92
C THR A 236 16.09 5.55 -10.57
N GLU A 237 16.72 6.46 -9.84
CA GLU A 237 17.25 6.22 -8.50
C GLU A 237 16.19 5.97 -7.44
N LYS A 238 14.95 6.42 -7.66
CA LYS A 238 13.82 6.08 -6.79
C LYS A 238 13.15 4.76 -7.15
N PHE A 239 13.27 4.30 -8.39
CA PHE A 239 12.64 3.07 -8.86
C PHE A 239 13.52 1.84 -8.58
N VAL A 240 14.73 1.81 -9.13
CA VAL A 240 15.70 0.72 -8.92
C VAL A 240 17.07 1.32 -8.59
N PRO A 241 17.29 1.76 -7.34
CA PRO A 241 18.58 2.25 -6.90
C PRO A 241 19.66 1.16 -6.97
N ILE A 242 20.87 1.57 -7.32
CA ILE A 242 22.08 0.75 -7.23
C ILE A 242 22.95 1.37 -6.12
N VAL A 243 23.45 0.53 -5.22
CA VAL A 243 24.37 0.92 -4.15
C VAL A 243 25.52 -0.06 -4.10
N SER A 244 26.74 0.44 -3.86
CA SER A 244 27.96 -0.37 -3.95
C SER A 244 28.26 -1.08 -2.64
N THR A 245 27.86 -0.51 -1.50
CA THR A 245 28.22 -1.02 -0.17
C THR A 245 27.01 -1.25 0.74
N THR A 246 27.21 -2.02 1.80
CA THR A 246 26.18 -2.27 2.82
C THR A 246 25.87 -0.98 3.59
N GLU A 247 26.84 -0.10 3.79
CA GLU A 247 26.65 1.20 4.43
C GLU A 247 25.72 2.11 3.60
N GLU A 248 25.92 2.15 2.28
CA GLU A 248 25.03 2.87 1.37
C GLU A 248 23.63 2.27 1.32
N LEU A 249 23.52 0.94 1.40
CA LEU A 249 22.24 0.24 1.53
C LEU A 249 21.48 0.71 2.77
N GLU A 250 22.10 0.69 3.95
CA GLU A 250 21.47 1.17 5.18
C GLU A 250 21.11 2.66 5.10
N ALA A 251 21.99 3.49 4.54
CA ALA A 251 21.72 4.91 4.35
C ALA A 251 20.50 5.16 3.44
N ARG A 252 20.36 4.38 2.35
CA ARG A 252 19.22 4.46 1.44
C ARG A 252 17.92 4.04 2.13
N ILE A 253 17.96 2.97 2.92
CA ILE A 253 16.81 2.48 3.68
C ILE A 253 16.36 3.56 4.68
N LYS A 254 17.30 4.07 5.48
CA LYS A 254 17.02 5.11 6.47
C LYS A 254 16.44 6.36 5.83
N SER A 255 17.05 6.86 4.75
CA SER A 255 16.56 8.03 4.01
C SER A 255 15.14 7.83 3.49
N ARG A 256 14.83 6.62 2.98
CA ARG A 256 13.48 6.30 2.51
C ARG A 256 12.46 6.30 3.65
N GLN A 257 12.81 5.73 4.82
CA GLN A 257 11.91 5.70 5.97
C GLN A 257 11.67 7.11 6.55
N GLU A 258 12.71 7.93 6.63
CA GLU A 258 12.60 9.33 7.03
C GLU A 258 11.67 10.10 6.08
N HIS A 259 11.78 9.84 4.77
CA HIS A 259 10.86 10.39 3.79
C HIS A 259 9.41 9.95 4.04
N LEU A 260 9.15 8.64 4.18
CA LEU A 260 7.78 8.15 4.44
C LEU A 260 7.18 8.76 5.71
N LYS A 261 7.98 8.84 6.79
CA LYS A 261 7.58 9.45 8.05
C LYS A 261 7.31 10.95 7.93
N PHE A 262 8.19 11.70 7.27
CA PHE A 262 8.05 13.14 7.08
C PHE A 262 6.78 13.50 6.28
N PHE A 263 6.41 12.66 5.31
CA PHE A 263 5.25 12.87 4.45
C PHE A 263 3.96 12.19 4.95
N ASP A 264 3.99 11.53 6.12
CA ASP A 264 2.88 10.74 6.67
C ASP A 264 2.31 9.74 5.65
N LEU A 265 3.23 9.05 4.95
CA LEU A 265 2.90 8.05 3.96
C LEU A 265 2.88 6.65 4.59
N SER A 266 2.01 5.77 4.09
CA SER A 266 2.06 4.35 4.42
C SER A 266 3.38 3.72 4.00
N VAL A 267 3.64 2.51 4.51
CA VAL A 267 4.68 1.61 4.01
C VAL A 267 4.59 1.52 2.49
N GLN A 268 5.76 1.57 1.84
CA GLN A 268 5.91 1.39 0.40
C GLN A 268 7.11 0.48 0.17
N PRO A 269 6.88 -0.82 -0.10
CA PRO A 269 7.95 -1.74 -0.45
C PRO A 269 8.73 -1.20 -1.66
N PHE A 270 10.05 -1.35 -1.60
CA PHE A 270 10.93 -0.95 -2.69
C PHE A 270 12.13 -1.90 -2.75
N MET A 271 12.70 -2.06 -3.95
CA MET A 271 13.88 -2.88 -4.17
C MET A 271 15.14 -2.03 -4.29
N ILE A 272 16.29 -2.60 -3.94
CA ILE A 272 17.63 -2.01 -4.09
C ILE A 272 18.56 -3.06 -4.67
N ALA A 273 19.36 -2.71 -5.67
CA ALA A 273 20.42 -3.56 -6.18
C ALA A 273 21.73 -3.25 -5.44
N LEU A 274 22.40 -4.29 -4.92
CA LEU A 274 23.64 -4.19 -4.14
C LEU A 274 24.83 -4.71 -4.95
N GLY A 275 25.78 -3.84 -5.26
CA GLY A 275 26.94 -4.10 -6.10
C GLY A 275 27.11 -3.01 -7.16
N GLU A 276 27.88 -3.33 -8.19
CA GLU A 276 28.10 -2.42 -9.33
C GLU A 276 27.20 -2.82 -10.50
N PRO A 277 26.83 -1.88 -11.40
CA PRO A 277 26.03 -2.19 -12.59
C PRO A 277 26.55 -3.39 -13.41
N SER A 278 27.87 -3.55 -13.48
CA SER A 278 28.56 -4.65 -14.16
C SER A 278 28.64 -5.95 -13.34
N ASN A 279 28.39 -5.89 -12.03
CA ASN A 279 28.44 -7.03 -11.11
C ASN A 279 27.56 -6.80 -9.88
N ILE A 280 26.27 -7.06 -10.01
CA ILE A 280 25.32 -7.01 -8.89
C ILE A 280 25.41 -8.30 -8.09
N ARG A 281 25.62 -8.17 -6.77
CA ARG A 281 25.75 -9.30 -5.84
C ARG A 281 24.40 -9.82 -5.38
N SER A 282 23.44 -8.92 -5.18
CA SER A 282 22.08 -9.29 -4.75
C SER A 282 21.09 -8.13 -4.92
N TYR A 283 19.81 -8.46 -4.89
CA TYR A 283 18.71 -7.50 -4.83
C TYR A 283 18.00 -7.62 -3.49
N VAL A 284 17.70 -6.50 -2.85
CA VAL A 284 17.06 -6.45 -1.53
C VAL A 284 15.71 -5.76 -1.66
N VAL A 285 14.63 -6.47 -1.35
CA VAL A 285 13.28 -5.91 -1.21
C VAL A 285 13.09 -5.50 0.24
N VAL A 286 12.85 -4.21 0.46
CA VAL A 286 12.73 -3.59 1.79
C VAL A 286 11.27 -3.26 2.03
N LEU A 287 10.70 -3.81 3.10
CA LEU A 287 9.32 -3.54 3.50
C LEU A 287 9.28 -2.45 4.58
N ASN A 288 10.17 -2.55 5.56
CA ASN A 288 10.44 -1.55 6.59
C ASN A 288 11.88 -1.75 7.13
N ASN A 289 12.23 -1.09 8.25
CA ASN A 289 13.57 -1.21 8.84
C ASN A 289 13.95 -2.65 9.21
N ASP A 290 12.97 -3.44 9.68
CA ASP A 290 13.18 -4.76 10.28
C ASP A 290 12.93 -5.90 9.29
N ILE A 291 12.20 -5.65 8.19
CA ILE A 291 11.75 -6.68 7.25
C ILE A 291 12.33 -6.40 5.87
N ARG A 292 13.21 -7.31 5.45
CA ARG A 292 13.96 -7.24 4.19
C ARG A 292 14.13 -8.65 3.64
N TYR A 293 14.08 -8.77 2.32
CA TYR A 293 14.20 -10.05 1.63
C TYR A 293 15.26 -9.95 0.53
N GLN A 294 16.14 -10.93 0.45
CA GLN A 294 17.25 -10.95 -0.51
C GLN A 294 16.96 -11.90 -1.68
N PHE A 295 17.32 -11.47 -2.88
CA PHE A 295 17.11 -12.17 -4.14
C PHE A 295 18.39 -12.16 -4.97
N HIS A 296 18.51 -13.12 -5.88
CA HIS A 296 19.66 -13.27 -6.77
C HIS A 296 19.48 -12.59 -8.13
N ASP A 297 18.26 -12.16 -8.47
CA ASP A 297 17.95 -11.53 -9.74
C ASP A 297 16.95 -10.37 -9.58
N CYS A 298 16.97 -9.42 -10.52
CA CYS A 298 16.17 -8.20 -10.43
C CYS A 298 14.67 -8.44 -10.64
N LEU A 299 14.29 -9.42 -11.45
CA LEU A 299 12.90 -9.64 -11.83
C LEU A 299 12.11 -10.30 -10.69
N SER A 300 12.72 -11.24 -9.97
CA SER A 300 12.14 -11.84 -8.76
C SER A 300 11.94 -10.77 -7.67
N ALA A 301 12.93 -9.90 -7.47
CA ALA A 301 12.79 -8.78 -6.54
C ALA A 301 11.69 -7.80 -6.96
N LEU A 302 11.57 -7.51 -8.26
CA LEU A 302 10.52 -6.65 -8.81
C LEU A 302 9.12 -7.27 -8.64
N GLU A 303 8.96 -8.54 -8.98
CA GLU A 303 7.71 -9.29 -8.82
C GLU A 303 7.26 -9.30 -7.37
N VAL A 304 8.16 -9.64 -6.43
CA VAL A 304 7.82 -9.63 -5.01
C VAL A 304 7.45 -8.22 -4.55
N THR A 305 8.20 -7.20 -4.96
CA THR A 305 7.87 -5.80 -4.63
C THR A 305 6.48 -5.41 -5.16
N PHE A 306 6.16 -5.79 -6.39
CA PHE A 306 4.86 -5.54 -7.02
C PHE A 306 3.74 -6.26 -6.26
N LYS A 307 3.87 -7.58 -6.07
CA LYS A 307 2.85 -8.43 -5.44
C LYS A 307 2.57 -7.99 -4.01
N ILE A 308 3.60 -7.64 -3.24
CA ILE A 308 3.40 -7.12 -1.88
C ILE A 308 2.61 -5.80 -1.88
N ASN A 309 2.90 -4.86 -2.79
CA ASN A 309 2.14 -3.61 -2.87
C ASN A 309 0.63 -3.89 -3.05
N TYR A 310 0.29 -4.81 -3.96
CA TYR A 310 -1.11 -5.14 -4.26
C TYR A 310 -1.79 -6.02 -3.18
N ALA A 311 -1.05 -6.95 -2.58
CA ALA A 311 -1.54 -7.78 -1.47
C ALA A 311 -1.95 -6.91 -0.27
N LEU A 312 -1.17 -5.86 0.02
CA LEU A 312 -1.36 -4.99 1.17
C LEU A 312 -2.17 -3.71 0.87
N ASP A 313 -2.76 -3.60 -0.33
CA ASP A 313 -3.49 -2.39 -0.78
C ASP A 313 -2.68 -1.10 -0.66
N LEU A 314 -1.38 -1.19 -0.93
CA LEU A 314 -0.45 -0.06 -0.82
C LEU A 314 -0.43 0.75 -2.12
N PRO A 315 -0.47 2.08 -2.05
CA PRO A 315 -0.27 2.91 -3.22
C PRO A 315 1.20 2.87 -3.65
N SER A 316 1.45 2.72 -4.95
CA SER A 316 2.78 2.93 -5.51
C SER A 316 3.28 4.36 -5.22
N PRO A 317 4.60 4.55 -5.03
CA PRO A 317 5.19 5.86 -4.76
C PRO A 317 4.74 6.90 -5.79
N ALA A 318 4.27 8.06 -5.32
CA ALA A 318 3.68 9.07 -6.20
C ALA A 318 4.66 9.61 -7.24
N GLU A 319 5.95 9.70 -6.86
CA GLU A 319 7.08 10.09 -7.71
C GLU A 319 7.35 9.21 -8.93
N ILE A 320 6.94 7.94 -8.91
CA ILE A 320 7.23 6.94 -9.95
C ILE A 320 6.00 6.08 -10.24
N ARG A 321 4.80 6.64 -10.00
CA ARG A 321 3.54 5.91 -10.12
C ARG A 321 3.28 5.43 -11.54
N ASP A 322 3.59 6.26 -12.54
CA ASP A 322 3.40 5.91 -13.96
C ASP A 322 4.34 4.76 -14.37
N VAL A 323 5.53 4.67 -13.78
CA VAL A 323 6.49 3.57 -13.99
C VAL A 323 5.90 2.24 -13.47
N TRP A 324 5.42 2.23 -12.22
CA TRP A 324 4.78 1.04 -11.64
C TRP A 324 3.50 0.63 -12.38
N GLN A 325 2.70 1.61 -12.83
CA GLN A 325 1.50 1.30 -13.61
C GLN A 325 1.84 0.73 -14.98
N ALA A 326 2.93 1.15 -15.62
CA ALA A 326 3.38 0.53 -16.87
C ALA A 326 3.75 -0.94 -16.67
N ILE A 327 4.39 -1.30 -15.56
CA ILE A 327 4.69 -2.70 -15.21
C ILE A 327 3.40 -3.49 -15.02
N ASP A 328 2.42 -2.93 -14.31
CA ASP A 328 1.09 -3.54 -14.20
C ASP A 328 0.52 -3.82 -15.59
N GLN A 329 0.38 -2.80 -16.46
CA GLN A 329 -0.22 -2.97 -17.78
C GLN A 329 0.53 -3.92 -18.72
N LEU A 330 1.86 -3.96 -18.62
CA LEU A 330 2.69 -4.80 -19.49
C LEU A 330 2.73 -6.27 -19.03
N VAL A 331 2.63 -6.52 -17.73
CA VAL A 331 2.84 -7.86 -17.16
C VAL A 331 1.56 -8.45 -16.59
N TYR A 332 0.92 -7.79 -15.62
CA TYR A 332 -0.12 -8.39 -14.80
C TYR A 332 -1.54 -7.96 -15.19
N LYS A 333 -1.74 -6.74 -15.67
CA LYS A 333 -3.04 -6.17 -16.06
C LYS A 333 -4.08 -6.25 -14.95
N VAL A 334 -3.65 -6.05 -13.70
CA VAL A 334 -4.52 -6.10 -12.52
C VAL A 334 -5.46 -4.89 -12.50
N ASN A 335 -4.96 -3.70 -12.83
CA ASN A 335 -5.78 -2.50 -12.92
C ASN A 335 -6.15 -2.20 -14.38
N SER A 336 -7.43 -1.95 -14.67
CA SER A 336 -7.88 -1.55 -16.01
C SER A 336 -7.72 -0.04 -16.26
N ALA A 337 -7.65 0.77 -15.22
CA ALA A 337 -7.50 2.22 -15.33
C ALA A 337 -6.04 2.59 -15.62
N MET A 338 -5.82 3.42 -16.65
CA MET A 338 -4.50 3.92 -17.04
C MET A 338 -4.38 5.43 -16.78
N ARG A 339 -3.23 5.85 -16.26
CA ARG A 339 -2.90 7.28 -16.16
C ARG A 339 -2.46 7.80 -17.54
N PRO A 340 -2.62 9.10 -17.82
CA PRO A 340 -2.24 9.66 -19.12
C PRO A 340 -0.78 9.39 -19.50
N GLY A 341 0.17 9.50 -18.55
CA GLY A 341 1.58 9.22 -18.80
C GLY A 341 1.82 7.78 -19.26
N THR A 342 1.22 6.82 -18.54
CA THR A 342 1.25 5.40 -18.88
C THR A 342 0.59 5.11 -20.23
N SER A 343 -0.57 5.71 -20.50
CA SER A 343 -1.30 5.51 -21.76
C SER A 343 -0.50 5.99 -22.98
N VAL A 344 0.17 7.14 -22.86
CA VAL A 344 1.03 7.68 -23.93
C VAL A 344 2.26 6.78 -24.13
N PHE A 345 2.89 6.34 -23.05
CA PHE A 345 4.01 5.40 -23.16
C PHE A 345 3.60 4.10 -23.85
N LEU A 346 2.49 3.49 -23.44
CA LEU A 346 2.02 2.21 -23.99
C LEU A 346 1.56 2.33 -25.44
N SER A 347 0.94 3.44 -25.85
CA SER A 347 0.53 3.63 -27.26
C SER A 347 1.73 3.69 -28.21
N GLU A 348 2.86 4.23 -27.74
CA GLU A 348 4.11 4.25 -28.50
C GLU A 348 4.88 2.92 -28.39
N PHE A 349 4.90 2.29 -27.21
CA PHE A 349 5.74 1.13 -26.94
C PHE A 349 5.13 -0.19 -27.43
N CYS A 350 3.85 -0.45 -27.17
CA CYS A 350 3.20 -1.73 -27.49
C CYS A 350 3.29 -2.15 -28.98
N PRO A 351 3.21 -1.23 -29.97
CA PRO A 351 3.43 -1.60 -31.37
C PRO A 351 4.82 -2.19 -31.63
N ARG A 352 5.85 -1.74 -30.89
CA ARG A 352 7.22 -2.23 -31.02
C ARG A 352 7.36 -3.62 -30.40
N LEU A 353 6.71 -3.85 -29.27
CA LEU A 353 6.69 -5.17 -28.61
C LEU A 353 6.06 -6.27 -29.49
N LYS A 354 5.09 -5.92 -30.36
CA LYS A 354 4.46 -6.88 -31.29
C LYS A 354 5.35 -7.27 -32.47
N ASN A 355 6.37 -6.46 -32.77
CA ASN A 355 7.30 -6.67 -33.87
C ASN A 355 8.59 -7.38 -33.43
N CYS A 356 8.69 -7.72 -32.14
CA CYS A 356 9.77 -8.49 -31.51
C CYS A 356 9.24 -9.87 -31.08
#